data_AF-A0A520C889-F1
#
_entry.id   AF-A0A520C889-F1
#
_cell.length_a   1.000
_cell.length_b   1.000
_cell.length_c   1.000
_cell.angle_alpha   90.00
_cell.angle_beta   90.00
_cell.angle_gamma   90.00
#
_symmetry.space_group_name_H-M   'P 1'
#
loop_
_entity.id
_entity.type
_entity.pdbx_description
1 polymer ?
#
loop_
_entity_poly.entity_id
_entity_poly.type
_entity_poly.pdbx_seq_one_letter_code
_entity_poly.pdbx_strand_id
1 'polypeptide(L)'
;AFDLAGKASDVQVQVLTAGGRVIDTLSMGALEAGQHSFQVDASAYPSDTPLRFQAVASNGTTAVTSTLLMQDKVMAVGSGADGLTLTLQGSGVKSYSSVRSVL
;
A
#
# COMPACT_ATOMS: atom_id res chain seq x y z
N ALA A 1 -5.19 0.22 -0.58
CA ALA A 1 -5.27 0.59 -2.02
C ALA A 1 -3.86 0.54 -2.61
N PHE A 2 -3.72 0.62 -3.93
CA PHE A 2 -2.43 0.81 -4.60
C PHE A 2 -2.62 1.65 -5.86
N ASP A 3 -1.54 2.26 -6.34
CA ASP A 3 -1.50 3.04 -7.59
C ASP A 3 -0.59 2.34 -8.60
N LEU A 4 -1.07 2.12 -9.81
CA LEU A 4 -0.32 1.52 -10.91
C LEU A 4 0.22 2.61 -11.83
N ALA A 5 1.53 2.58 -12.10
CA ALA A 5 2.17 3.53 -13.01
C ALA A 5 1.76 3.33 -14.49
N GLY A 6 1.17 2.17 -14.82
CA GLY A 6 0.74 1.81 -16.17
C GLY A 6 -0.27 0.66 -16.15
N LYS A 7 -0.83 0.32 -17.31
CA LYS A 7 -1.74 -0.83 -17.45
C LYS A 7 -1.02 -2.15 -17.16
N ALA A 8 -1.66 -3.05 -16.42
CA ALA A 8 -1.14 -4.36 -16.07
C ALA A 8 -2.14 -5.45 -16.48
N SER A 9 -1.64 -6.55 -17.06
CA SER A 9 -2.46 -7.70 -17.45
C SER A 9 -2.65 -8.70 -16.31
N ASP A 10 -1.75 -8.70 -15.33
CA ASP A 10 -1.84 -9.52 -14.12
C ASP A 10 -1.42 -8.68 -12.91
N VAL A 11 -2.32 -8.58 -11.93
CA VAL A 11 -2.11 -7.86 -10.68
C VAL A 11 -2.50 -8.76 -9.52
N GLN A 12 -1.61 -8.82 -8.53
CA GLN A 12 -1.78 -9.61 -7.33
C GLN A 12 -1.43 -8.77 -6.11
N VAL A 13 -2.25 -8.85 -5.06
CA VAL A 13 -1.92 -8.29 -3.74
C VAL A 13 -1.51 -9.43 -2.84
N GLN A 14 -0.22 -9.48 -2.52
CA GLN A 14 0.33 -10.44 -1.58
C GLN A 14 0.10 -9.94 -0.16
N VAL A 15 -0.32 -10.86 0.71
CA VAL A 15 -0.40 -10.68 2.16
C VAL A 15 0.81 -11.38 2.76
N LEU A 16 1.58 -10.65 3.55
CA LEU A 16 2.84 -11.11 4.11
C LEU A 16 2.82 -11.01 5.64
N THR A 17 3.53 -11.92 6.31
CA THR A 17 3.87 -11.74 7.73
C THR A 17 4.87 -10.60 7.92
N ALA A 18 5.08 -10.19 9.17
CA ALA A 18 6.13 -9.24 9.54
C ALA A 18 7.54 -9.65 9.06
N GLY A 19 7.79 -10.97 8.99
CA GLY A 19 9.04 -11.55 8.48
C GLY A 19 9.15 -11.58 6.95
N GLY A 20 8.16 -11.10 6.21
CA GLY A 20 8.16 -11.06 4.74
C GLY A 20 7.78 -12.37 4.07
N ARG A 21 7.22 -13.35 4.79
CA ARG A 21 6.70 -14.58 4.20
C ARG A 21 5.31 -14.30 3.62
N VAL A 22 5.10 -14.59 2.34
CA VAL A 22 3.75 -14.56 1.73
C VAL A 22 2.90 -15.67 2.37
N ILE A 23 1.74 -15.28 2.90
CA ILE A 23 0.77 -16.19 3.53
C ILE A 23 -0.51 -16.30 2.73
N ASP A 24 -0.78 -15.33 1.86
CA ASP A 24 -1.94 -15.33 0.96
C ASP A 24 -1.69 -14.38 -0.21
N THR A 25 -2.45 -14.57 -1.29
CA THR A 25 -2.39 -13.78 -2.51
C THR A 25 -3.80 -13.54 -3.05
N LEU A 26 -4.20 -12.27 -3.07
CA LEU A 26 -5.44 -11.84 -3.69
C LEU A 26 -5.17 -11.53 -5.16
N SER A 27 -5.84 -12.27 -6.06
CA SER A 27 -5.80 -11.99 -7.49
C SER A 27 -6.74 -10.85 -7.84
N MET A 28 -6.21 -9.81 -8.48
CA MET A 28 -6.95 -8.64 -8.95
C MET A 28 -7.18 -8.68 -10.48
N GLY A 29 -6.48 -9.56 -11.20
CA GLY A 29 -6.57 -9.69 -12.65
C GLY A 29 -5.95 -8.50 -13.40
N ALA A 30 -6.47 -8.22 -14.61
CA ALA A 30 -6.03 -7.12 -15.43
C ALA A 30 -6.62 -5.79 -14.94
N LEU A 31 -5.78 -4.75 -14.83
CA LEU A 31 -6.15 -3.42 -14.35
C LEU A 31 -5.47 -2.33 -15.18
N GLU A 32 -6.17 -1.21 -15.36
CA GLU A 32 -5.64 -0.01 -16.00
C GLU A 32 -4.69 0.78 -15.07
N ALA A 33 -3.98 1.76 -15.62
CA ALA A 33 -3.16 2.67 -14.82
C ALA A 33 -4.01 3.47 -13.81
N GLY A 34 -3.40 3.85 -12.69
CA GLY A 34 -4.04 4.64 -11.63
C GLY A 34 -4.36 3.86 -10.37
N GLN A 35 -5.22 4.44 -9.54
CA GLN A 35 -5.49 3.95 -8.19
C GLN A 35 -6.58 2.88 -8.14
N HIS A 36 -6.31 1.81 -7.41
CA HIS A 36 -7.23 0.69 -7.20
C HIS A 36 -7.36 0.38 -5.72
N SER A 37 -8.60 0.20 -5.26
CA SER A 37 -8.91 -0.29 -3.91
C SER A 37 -8.89 -1.81 -3.87
N PHE A 38 -8.48 -2.37 -2.73
CA PHE A 38 -8.63 -3.77 -2.41
C PHE A 38 -9.07 -3.88 -0.95
N GLN A 39 -9.75 -4.98 -0.63
CA GLN A 39 -10.20 -5.30 0.72
C GLN A 39 -9.65 -6.66 1.11
N VAL A 40 -9.31 -6.79 2.39
CA VAL A 40 -8.77 -8.01 2.97
C VAL A 40 -9.59 -8.31 4.20
N ASP A 41 -10.10 -9.54 4.31
CA ASP A 41 -10.72 -10.02 5.52
C ASP A 41 -9.63 -10.37 6.54
N ALA A 42 -9.32 -9.42 7.43
CA ALA A 42 -8.28 -9.60 8.43
C ALA A 42 -8.58 -10.77 9.40
N SER A 43 -9.84 -11.21 9.53
CA SER A 43 -10.21 -12.33 10.40
C SER A 43 -9.72 -13.68 9.89
N ALA A 44 -9.38 -13.77 8.61
CA ALA A 44 -8.79 -14.97 8.01
C ALA A 44 -7.31 -15.19 8.38
N TYR A 45 -6.68 -14.24 9.09
CA TYR A 45 -5.27 -14.29 9.46
C TYR A 45 -5.06 -14.29 10.98
N PRO A 46 -3.92 -14.82 11.47
CA PRO A 46 -3.59 -14.79 12.90
C PRO A 46 -3.61 -13.35 13.44
N SER A 47 -4.42 -13.12 14.48
CA SER A 47 -4.64 -11.80 15.07
C SER A 47 -3.43 -11.24 15.84
N ASP A 48 -2.44 -12.08 16.13
CA ASP A 48 -1.21 -11.74 16.83
C ASP A 48 -0.08 -11.30 15.89
N THR A 49 -0.28 -11.37 14.58
CA THR A 49 0.76 -11.12 13.59
C THR A 49 0.46 -9.85 12.78
N PRO A 50 1.29 -8.80 12.86
CA PRO A 50 1.13 -7.64 12.00
C PRO A 50 1.33 -8.05 10.54
N LEU A 51 0.33 -7.75 9.72
CA LEU A 51 0.33 -8.03 8.28
C LEU A 51 1.03 -6.93 7.50
N ARG A 52 1.70 -7.31 6.43
CA ARG A 52 2.19 -6.42 5.39
C ARG A 52 1.52 -6.76 4.07
N PHE A 53 1.39 -5.78 3.20
CA PHE A 53 0.81 -5.95 1.88
C PHE A 53 1.81 -5.52 0.82
N GLN A 54 1.79 -6.21 -0.31
CA GLN A 54 2.59 -5.87 -1.49
C GLN A 54 1.75 -6.07 -2.74
N ALA A 55 1.65 -5.03 -3.57
CA ALA A 55 1.05 -5.17 -4.89
C ALA A 55 2.14 -5.56 -5.88
N VAL A 56 1.95 -6.66 -6.61
CA VAL A 56 2.83 -7.09 -7.70
C VAL A 56 2.01 -7.01 -8.98
N ALA A 57 2.54 -6.32 -9.98
CA ALA A 57 1.85 -6.07 -11.23
C ALA A 57 2.77 -6.34 -12.43
N SER A 58 2.23 -6.94 -13.48
CA SER A 58 2.94 -7.20 -14.72
C SER A 58 2.04 -7.05 -15.94
N ASN A 59 2.65 -6.74 -17.07
CA ASN A 59 2.01 -6.72 -18.38
C ASN A 59 2.81 -7.65 -19.31
N GLY A 60 2.32 -8.87 -19.48
CA GLY A 60 3.12 -9.96 -20.05
C GLY A 60 4.36 -10.25 -19.19
N THR A 61 5.55 -10.13 -19.76
CA THR A 61 6.82 -10.32 -19.04
C THR A 61 7.37 -9.04 -18.40
N THR A 62 6.72 -7.90 -18.62
CA THR A 62 7.20 -6.60 -18.14
C THR A 62 6.59 -6.27 -16.79
N ALA A 63 7.43 -6.01 -15.78
CA ALA A 63 6.96 -5.54 -14.47
C ALA A 63 6.35 -4.13 -14.59
N VAL A 64 5.20 -3.92 -13.94
CA VAL A 64 4.55 -2.62 -13.83
C VAL A 64 4.76 -2.11 -12.41
N THR A 65 5.21 -0.86 -12.27
CA THR A 65 5.44 -0.27 -10.95
C THR A 65 4.11 -0.06 -10.23
N SER A 66 4.04 -0.56 -9.01
CA SER A 66 2.90 -0.46 -8.09
C SER A 66 3.32 0.26 -6.81
N THR A 67 2.59 1.30 -6.43
CA THR A 67 2.81 2.02 -5.17
C THR A 67 1.69 1.69 -4.20
N LEU A 68 1.99 1.02 -3.09
CA LEU A 68 0.99 0.71 -2.08
C LEU A 68 0.56 1.98 -1.33
N LEU A 69 -0.74 2.13 -1.11
CA LEU A 69 -1.34 3.25 -0.39
C LEU A 69 -2.08 2.71 0.84
N MET A 70 -1.74 3.27 2.00
CA MET A 70 -2.38 3.00 3.29
C MET A 70 -3.05 4.25 3.82
N GLN A 71 -4.19 4.07 4.48
CA GLN A 71 -4.84 5.12 5.24
C GLN A 71 -4.25 5.14 6.66
N ASP A 72 -3.93 6.32 7.15
CA ASP A 72 -3.45 6.51 8.52
C ASP A 72 -4.00 7.83 9.08
N LYS A 73 -4.10 7.92 10.40
CA LYS A 73 -4.66 9.08 11.09
C LYS A 73 -3.56 10.05 11.45
N VAL A 74 -3.74 11.33 11.12
CA VAL A 74 -2.83 12.40 11.54
C VAL A 74 -2.99 12.67 13.03
N MET A 75 -1.90 12.53 13.78
CA MET A 75 -1.82 12.80 15.21
C MET A 75 -1.25 14.19 15.52
N ALA A 76 -0.32 14.66 14.71
CA ALA A 76 0.29 15.97 14.85
C ALA A 76 0.81 16.49 13.51
N VAL A 77 1.02 17.80 13.45
CA VAL A 77 1.63 18.50 12.32
C VAL A 77 2.91 19.17 12.83
N GLY A 78 4.00 19.03 12.07
CA GLY A 78 5.28 19.66 12.35
C GLY A 78 5.71 20.58 11.20
N SER A 79 6.52 21.58 11.51
CA SER A 79 7.18 22.44 10.52
C SER A 79 8.64 22.61 10.90
N GLY A 80 9.53 22.51 9.93
CA GLY A 80 10.98 22.61 10.14
C GLY A 80 11.71 22.93 8.83
N ALA A 81 13.04 22.83 8.84
CA ALA A 81 13.89 23.13 7.68
C ALA A 81 13.53 22.28 6.44
N ASP A 82 13.06 21.04 6.66
CA ASP A 82 12.66 20.11 5.60
C ASP A 82 11.19 20.29 5.14
N GLY A 83 10.51 21.33 5.62
CA GLY A 83 9.12 21.65 5.27
C GLY A 83 8.08 21.06 6.24
N LEU A 84 6.87 20.86 5.71
CA LEU A 84 5.71 20.37 6.44
C LEU A 84 5.79 18.85 6.66
N THR A 85 5.66 18.40 7.91
CA THR A 85 5.61 16.98 8.27
C THR A 85 4.33 16.62 9.02
N LEU A 86 3.92 15.36 8.88
CA LEU A 86 2.78 14.78 9.58
C LEU A 86 3.27 13.62 10.46
N THR A 87 2.88 13.63 11.74
CA THR A 87 3.00 12.46 12.60
C THR A 87 1.75 11.61 12.43
N LEU A 88 1.89 10.42 11.87
CA LEU A 88 0.81 9.47 11.63
C LEU A 88 0.75 8.41 12.75
N GLN A 89 -0.46 7.96 13.10
CA GLN A 89 -0.69 7.07 14.23
C GLN A 89 0.05 5.72 14.08
N GLY A 90 0.00 5.10 12.91
CA GLY A 90 0.67 3.82 12.63
C GLY A 90 2.03 3.95 11.94
N SER A 91 2.24 5.02 11.20
CA SER A 91 3.38 5.16 10.27
C SER A 91 4.45 6.15 10.73
N GLY A 92 4.30 6.76 11.91
CA GLY A 92 5.23 7.74 12.45
C GLY A 92 5.31 9.02 11.61
N VAL A 93 6.45 9.71 11.67
CA VAL A 93 6.64 10.99 10.94
C VAL A 93 6.81 10.72 9.43
N LYS A 94 6.10 11.51 8.61
CA LYS A 94 6.19 11.51 7.15
C LYS A 94 6.21 12.94 6.61
N SER A 95 6.88 13.15 5.49
CA SER A 95 6.76 14.40 4.73
C SER A 95 5.35 14.54 4.17
N TYR A 96 4.81 15.76 4.15
CA TYR A 96 3.54 16.02 3.47
C TYR A 96 3.59 15.64 1.97
N SER A 97 4.76 15.70 1.34
CA SER A 97 4.94 15.28 -0.06
C SER A 97 4.70 13.78 -0.30
N SER A 98 4.64 12.96 0.77
CA SER A 98 4.30 11.54 0.70
C SER A 98 2.79 11.28 0.81
N VAL A 99 1.98 12.32 1.03
CA VAL A 99 0.52 12.20 1.13
C VAL A 99 -0.09 12.17 -0.26
N ARG A 100 -0.87 11.13 -0.55
CA ARG A 100 -1.62 11.03 -1.81
C ARG A 100 -2.96 11.77 -1.76
N SER A 101 -3.68 11.66 -0.64
CA SER A 101 -5.00 12.28 -0.46
C SER A 101 -5.34 12.42 1.03
N VAL A 102 -6.34 13.26 1.34
CA VAL A 102 -6.92 13.46 2.67
C VAL A 102 -8.43 13.23 2.58
N LEU A 103 -9.01 12.60 3.61
CA LEU A 103 -10.45 12.32 3.75
C LEU A 103 -11.13 13.35 4.64
#